data_AF-A0A5N5HTS1-F1
#
_entry.id   AF-A0A5N5HTS1-F1
#
_cell.length_a   1.000
_cell.length_b   1.000
_cell.length_c   1.000
_cell.angle_alpha   90.00
_cell.angle_beta   90.00
_cell.angle_gamma   90.00
#
_symmetry.space_group_name_H-M   'P 1'
#
loop_
_entity.id
_entity.type
_entity.pdbx_description
1 polymer ?
#
loop_
_entity_poly.entity_id
_entity_poly.type
_entity_poly.pdbx_seq_one_letter_code
_entity_poly.pdbx_strand_id
1 'polypeptide(L)'
;MPYRVRENLYIGNIGDAAEILQNGSTEITHILSVLSSASISFFSEWKGLTIPTKEIKKVYAGGSGGASASEDDSGDRKMGCLVSDKLLYLLEYAGKDLKLVRMGVPLRDTENEDLLDHLDVCFDFIDRSRKEGSVLVHCFAGVSRSAAIITAYLMRTENLSQEDALKSLRQSCEFVCPNDGFLDQLKMYEEMGFKVDCASPIYRSFRLKVLGESYHRGDRIDSSKFGADPGVAGEVASGVEAASNEGKTVTPAFRCKKCRRVVALRDNVVDHIPGEGEQSFGWRKRKSSNSYNKYEDSDSECSSIFVEPLKWMTAVEEGAMEGKLSCVHCEARLGYFNWAGTQCSCGSWITPAFQLHKSRVDVSTI
;
A
#
# COMPACT_ATOMS: atom_id res chain seq x y z
N MET A 1 -17.84 21.55 16.96
CA MET A 1 -18.76 20.39 16.97
C MET A 1 -18.63 19.68 15.65
N PRO A 2 -18.43 18.36 15.68
CA PRO A 2 -18.21 17.56 14.48
C PRO A 2 -19.48 17.49 13.61
N TYR A 3 -19.30 17.24 12.32
CA TYR A 3 -20.36 17.15 11.33
C TYR A 3 -20.87 15.72 11.24
N ARG A 4 -22.20 15.54 11.29
CA ARG A 4 -22.83 14.24 11.11
C ARG A 4 -22.83 13.86 9.63
N VAL A 5 -22.18 12.74 9.29
CA VAL A 5 -22.11 12.22 7.91
C VAL A 5 -23.24 11.23 7.65
N ARG A 6 -23.41 10.27 8.57
CA ARG A 6 -24.47 9.26 8.56
C ARG A 6 -24.93 9.00 9.99
N GLU A 7 -25.88 8.10 10.17
CA GLU A 7 -26.21 7.57 11.50
C GLU A 7 -24.96 7.01 12.17
N ASN A 8 -24.69 7.50 13.39
CA ASN A 8 -23.57 7.13 14.25
C ASN A 8 -22.17 7.37 13.65
N LEU A 9 -22.06 8.17 12.59
CA LEU A 9 -20.79 8.48 11.91
C LEU A 9 -20.61 9.99 11.76
N TYR A 10 -19.54 10.48 12.36
CA TYR A 10 -19.19 11.91 12.40
C TYR A 10 -17.81 12.15 11.80
N ILE A 11 -17.63 13.29 11.14
CA ILE A 11 -16.33 13.82 10.70
C ILE A 11 -16.00 15.09 11.49
N GLY A 12 -14.72 15.25 11.86
CA GLY A 12 -14.28 16.46 12.55
C GLY A 12 -12.78 16.71 12.42
N ASN A 13 -12.33 17.72 13.16
CA ASN A 13 -10.93 18.12 13.25
C ASN A 13 -10.31 17.73 14.61
N ILE A 14 -9.04 18.07 14.79
CA ILE A 14 -8.31 17.82 16.04
C ILE A 14 -8.92 18.52 17.27
N GLY A 15 -9.53 19.69 17.08
CA GLY A 15 -10.22 20.43 18.14
C GLY A 15 -11.47 19.70 18.63
N ASP A 16 -12.29 19.20 17.72
CA ASP A 16 -13.48 18.41 18.08
C ASP A 16 -13.07 17.16 18.89
N ALA A 17 -12.02 16.46 18.44
CA ALA A 17 -11.50 15.28 19.14
C ALA A 17 -10.93 15.62 20.53
N ALA A 18 -10.19 16.73 20.65
CA ALA A 18 -9.66 17.19 21.94
C ALA A 18 -10.79 17.48 22.94
N GLU A 19 -11.83 18.19 22.50
CA GLU A 19 -12.97 18.55 23.34
C GLU A 19 -13.67 17.29 23.87
N ILE A 20 -13.92 16.29 23.00
CA ILE A 20 -14.55 15.03 23.38
C ILE A 20 -13.66 14.21 24.33
N LEU A 21 -12.35 14.14 24.07
CA LEU A 21 -11.43 13.39 24.93
C LEU A 21 -11.31 14.03 26.33
N GLN A 22 -11.37 15.35 26.44
CA GLN A 22 -11.27 16.06 27.72
C GLN A 22 -12.56 16.04 28.52
N ASN A 23 -13.68 16.33 27.85
CA ASN A 23 -14.96 16.57 28.52
C ASN A 23 -15.87 15.35 28.49
N GLY A 24 -15.54 14.34 27.68
CA GLY A 24 -16.43 13.24 27.35
C GLY A 24 -17.47 13.64 26.30
N SER A 25 -18.27 12.68 25.87
CA SER A 25 -19.46 12.90 25.06
C SER A 25 -20.54 11.90 25.46
N THR A 26 -21.80 12.32 25.38
CA THR A 26 -22.95 11.43 25.56
C THR A 26 -23.29 10.67 24.27
N GLU A 27 -22.82 11.15 23.13
CA GLU A 27 -23.15 10.62 21.80
C GLU A 27 -21.99 9.84 21.18
N ILE A 28 -20.77 10.37 21.29
CA ILE A 28 -19.56 9.79 20.70
C ILE A 28 -18.88 8.89 21.72
N THR A 29 -18.74 7.61 21.39
CA THR A 29 -18.08 6.60 22.22
C THR A 29 -16.74 6.15 21.65
N HIS A 30 -16.53 6.34 20.34
CA HIS A 30 -15.36 5.89 19.61
C HIS A 30 -14.71 7.03 18.82
N ILE A 31 -13.38 7.02 18.71
CA ILE A 31 -12.61 8.01 17.96
C ILE A 31 -11.60 7.31 17.05
N LEU A 32 -11.70 7.56 15.75
CA LEU A 32 -10.68 7.21 14.77
C LEU A 32 -9.82 8.44 14.47
N SER A 33 -8.58 8.43 14.96
CA SER A 33 -7.59 9.48 14.74
C SER A 33 -6.66 9.12 13.60
N VAL A 34 -6.78 9.81 12.47
CA VAL A 34 -5.94 9.62 11.27
C VAL A 34 -4.94 10.77 11.18
N LEU A 35 -3.75 10.57 11.75
CA LEU A 35 -2.73 11.61 11.97
C LEU A 35 -1.34 11.09 11.63
N SER A 36 -0.32 11.96 11.53
CA SER A 36 1.05 11.53 11.20
C SER A 36 1.68 10.60 12.27
N SER A 37 1.09 10.55 13.46
CA SER A 37 1.46 9.64 14.54
C SER A 37 0.23 9.00 15.15
N ALA A 38 0.34 7.72 15.52
CA ALA A 38 -0.71 7.01 16.25
C ALA A 38 -0.77 7.40 17.73
N SER A 39 0.32 7.95 18.29
CA SER A 39 0.43 8.29 19.71
C SER A 39 -0.50 9.43 20.07
N ILE A 40 -1.30 9.30 21.14
CA ILE A 40 -2.15 10.40 21.64
C ILE A 40 -1.35 11.62 22.12
N SER A 41 -0.05 11.46 22.38
CA SER A 41 0.84 12.53 22.88
C SER A 41 0.90 13.74 21.95
N PHE A 42 0.47 13.61 20.69
CA PHE A 42 0.37 14.75 19.78
C PHE A 42 -0.51 15.88 20.35
N PHE A 43 -1.50 15.58 21.20
CA PHE A 43 -2.32 16.63 21.84
C PHE A 43 -1.52 17.44 22.86
N SER A 44 -0.52 16.84 23.49
CA SER A 44 0.43 17.53 24.36
C SER A 44 1.33 18.46 23.55
N GLU A 45 1.82 18.03 22.40
CA GLU A 45 2.62 18.85 21.49
C GLU A 45 1.79 19.98 20.86
N TRP A 46 0.51 19.74 20.57
CA TRP A 46 -0.37 20.72 19.91
C TRP A 46 -0.86 21.83 20.84
N LYS A 47 -1.34 21.48 22.05
CA LYS A 47 -1.96 22.44 22.99
C LYS A 47 -1.59 22.22 24.47
N GLY A 48 -0.55 21.43 24.76
CA GLY A 48 -0.18 21.11 26.14
C GLY A 48 -1.20 20.23 26.87
N LEU A 49 -2.05 19.51 26.12
CA LEU A 49 -3.11 18.70 26.71
C LEU A 49 -2.57 17.33 27.10
N THR A 50 -2.84 16.93 28.36
CA THR A 50 -2.55 15.57 28.83
C THR A 50 -3.85 14.78 28.83
N ILE A 51 -3.92 13.76 27.98
CA ILE A 51 -5.11 12.91 27.86
C ILE A 51 -4.72 11.53 28.42
N PRO A 52 -5.41 11.04 29.46
CA PRO A 52 -5.12 9.71 30.00
C PRO A 52 -5.46 8.65 28.96
N THR A 53 -4.59 7.66 28.82
CA THR A 53 -4.82 6.50 27.96
C THR A 53 -4.41 5.20 28.62
N LYS A 54 -4.99 4.11 28.14
CA LYS A 54 -4.61 2.75 28.47
C LYS A 54 -4.61 1.92 27.19
N GLU A 55 -3.41 1.50 26.78
CA GLU A 55 -3.21 0.69 25.58
C GLU A 55 -4.01 -0.62 25.65
N ILE A 56 -4.67 -0.95 24.54
CA ILE A 56 -5.37 -2.22 24.33
C ILE A 56 -4.52 -3.12 23.44
N LYS A 57 -4.10 -2.62 22.28
CA LYS A 57 -3.24 -3.36 21.34
C LYS A 57 -2.52 -2.45 20.35
N LYS A 58 -1.35 -2.88 19.89
CA LYS A 58 -0.66 -2.35 18.70
C LYS A 58 -0.66 -3.41 17.61
N VAL A 59 -0.94 -2.99 16.39
CA VAL A 59 -0.90 -3.86 15.21
C VAL A 59 0.11 -3.29 14.23
N TYR A 60 1.01 -4.16 13.77
CA TYR A 60 2.07 -3.83 12.82
C TYR A 60 1.78 -4.50 11.48
N ALA A 61 2.16 -3.86 10.38
CA ALA A 61 2.02 -4.44 9.05
C ALA A 61 2.89 -5.71 8.94
N GLY A 62 2.37 -6.77 8.32
CA GLY A 62 3.10 -8.05 8.11
C GLY A 62 2.98 -9.10 9.23
N GLY A 63 2.22 -8.85 10.30
CA GLY A 63 1.86 -9.89 11.27
C GLY A 63 0.59 -10.61 10.86
N SER A 64 0.68 -11.90 10.53
CA SER A 64 -0.50 -12.77 10.42
C SER A 64 -1.23 -12.81 11.77
N GLY A 65 -2.32 -12.07 11.88
CA GLY A 65 -3.18 -12.04 13.06
C GLY A 65 -3.99 -13.32 13.21
N GLY A 66 -3.35 -14.37 13.74
CA GLY A 66 -4.04 -15.51 14.34
C GLY A 66 -4.25 -15.25 15.82
N ALA A 67 -5.43 -14.76 16.21
CA ALA A 67 -5.83 -14.74 17.60
C ALA A 67 -6.22 -16.18 18.02
N SER A 68 -5.32 -16.88 18.70
CA SER A 68 -5.66 -18.01 19.57
C SER A 68 -4.81 -17.95 20.82
N ALA A 69 -5.45 -17.60 21.93
CA ALA A 69 -4.87 -17.74 23.25
C ALA A 69 -4.79 -19.22 23.62
N SER A 70 -3.57 -19.72 23.81
CA SER A 70 -3.30 -20.89 24.65
C SER A 70 -1.89 -20.75 25.22
N GLU A 71 -1.81 -20.67 26.54
CA GLU A 71 -0.59 -20.87 27.31
C GLU A 71 -0.12 -22.31 27.09
N ASP A 72 1.13 -22.51 26.68
CA ASP A 72 2.00 -23.54 27.24
C ASP A 72 3.45 -23.40 26.75
N ASP A 73 4.33 -23.60 27.71
CA ASP A 73 5.79 -23.47 27.72
C ASP A 73 6.49 -24.66 27.04
N SER A 74 7.46 -24.38 26.15
CA SER A 74 8.75 -25.10 26.04
C SER A 74 9.48 -24.71 24.75
N GLY A 75 10.77 -24.38 24.90
CA GLY A 75 11.57 -23.68 23.90
C GLY A 75 11.94 -24.48 22.65
N ASP A 76 11.93 -23.78 21.52
CA ASP A 76 12.90 -23.96 20.45
C ASP A 76 13.01 -22.65 19.65
N ARG A 77 14.23 -22.11 19.53
CA ARG A 77 14.50 -20.84 18.83
C ARG A 77 14.31 -21.01 17.32
N LYS A 78 13.09 -20.81 16.82
CA LYS A 78 12.84 -20.63 15.38
C LYS A 78 13.29 -19.22 14.95
N MET A 79 14.18 -19.21 13.97
CA MET A 79 14.73 -18.04 13.26
C MET A 79 13.61 -17.05 12.93
N GLY A 80 13.71 -15.83 13.47
CA GLY A 80 12.66 -14.82 13.42
C GLY A 80 12.33 -14.39 12.00
N CYS A 81 11.06 -14.52 11.63
CA CYS A 81 10.46 -13.69 10.60
C CYS A 81 10.49 -12.25 11.14
N LEU A 82 11.33 -11.39 10.57
CA LEU A 82 11.43 -9.99 10.99
C LEU A 82 10.07 -9.33 10.76
N VAL A 83 9.41 -9.02 11.87
CA VAL A 83 8.16 -8.26 11.94
C VAL A 83 8.42 -6.92 11.25
N SER A 84 7.55 -6.49 10.33
CA SER A 84 7.67 -5.12 9.82
C SER A 84 7.39 -4.17 10.98
N ASP A 85 8.33 -3.28 11.29
CA ASP A 85 8.19 -2.31 12.38
C ASP A 85 7.19 -1.18 12.05
N LYS A 86 6.55 -1.21 10.86
CA LYS A 86 5.54 -0.22 10.48
C LYS A 86 4.26 -0.47 11.29
N LEU A 87 4.02 0.37 12.29
CA LEU A 87 2.78 0.40 13.05
C LEU A 87 1.62 0.70 12.09
N LEU A 88 0.66 -0.22 12.00
CA LEU A 88 -0.56 -0.06 11.20
C LEU A 88 -1.60 0.76 11.98
N TYR A 89 -1.81 0.42 13.25
CA TYR A 89 -2.64 1.21 14.18
C TYR A 89 -2.38 0.87 15.65
N LEU A 90 -2.74 1.81 16.52
CA LEU A 90 -2.80 1.68 17.98
C LEU A 90 -4.27 1.73 18.41
N LEU A 91 -4.70 0.79 19.25
CA LEU A 91 -6.01 0.80 19.89
C LEU A 91 -5.83 0.99 21.40
N GLU A 92 -6.61 1.91 21.98
CA GLU A 92 -6.50 2.27 23.39
C GLU A 92 -7.83 2.76 23.96
N TYR A 93 -7.99 2.65 25.27
CA TYR A 93 -8.97 3.46 25.99
C TYR A 93 -8.38 4.85 26.20
N ALA A 94 -9.19 5.89 26.03
CA ALA A 94 -8.75 7.27 26.07
C ALA A 94 -9.76 8.21 26.72
N GLY A 95 -9.29 9.40 27.06
CA GLY A 95 -10.11 10.49 27.57
C GLY A 95 -10.48 10.34 29.04
N LYS A 96 -11.26 11.31 29.53
CA LYS A 96 -11.70 11.33 30.94
C LYS A 96 -12.35 9.99 31.34
N ASP A 97 -11.89 9.44 32.46
CA ASP A 97 -12.30 8.14 32.99
C ASP A 97 -12.02 6.92 32.08
N LEU A 98 -11.24 7.06 31.00
CA LEU A 98 -10.92 5.99 30.04
C LEU A 98 -12.16 5.32 29.40
N LYS A 99 -13.23 6.10 29.20
CA LYS A 99 -14.51 5.60 28.66
C LYS A 99 -14.59 5.57 27.13
N LEU A 100 -13.70 6.28 26.44
CA LEU A 100 -13.69 6.33 24.98
C LEU A 100 -12.74 5.28 24.43
N VAL A 101 -13.10 4.66 23.30
CA VAL A 101 -12.19 3.79 22.57
C VAL A 101 -11.60 4.58 21.40
N ARG A 102 -10.27 4.70 21.37
CA ARG A 102 -9.55 5.41 20.32
C ARG A 102 -8.73 4.43 19.48
N MET A 103 -8.86 4.54 18.16
CA MET A 103 -7.93 3.96 17.20
C MET A 103 -7.07 5.07 16.57
N GLY A 104 -5.75 5.01 16.79
CA GLY A 104 -4.78 5.89 16.17
C GLY A 104 -4.14 5.24 14.95
N VAL A 105 -4.28 5.86 13.78
CA VAL A 105 -3.70 5.40 12.51
C VAL A 105 -2.62 6.40 12.08
N PRO A 106 -1.35 5.98 11.96
CA PRO A 106 -0.26 6.84 11.51
C PRO A 106 -0.30 6.98 9.98
N LEU A 107 -0.87 8.07 9.49
CA LEU A 107 -1.01 8.43 8.08
C LEU A 107 -0.60 9.90 7.85
N ARG A 108 0.40 10.13 6.99
CA ARG A 108 0.80 11.49 6.60
C ARG A 108 -0.17 12.04 5.55
N ASP A 109 -0.25 13.37 5.48
CA ASP A 109 -1.10 14.06 4.52
C ASP A 109 -0.28 14.47 3.29
N THR A 110 0.16 13.48 2.53
CA THR A 110 0.97 13.69 1.32
C THR A 110 0.48 12.77 0.22
N GLU A 111 0.59 13.21 -1.03
CA GLU A 111 0.13 12.46 -2.21
C GLU A 111 0.75 11.06 -2.35
N ASN A 112 1.94 10.89 -1.77
CA ASN A 112 2.75 9.67 -1.84
C ASN A 112 2.53 8.72 -0.64
N GLU A 113 1.61 9.04 0.27
CA GLU A 113 1.27 8.17 1.40
C GLU A 113 0.28 7.10 0.95
N ASP A 114 0.50 5.86 1.37
CA ASP A 114 -0.37 4.72 1.03
C ASP A 114 -1.59 4.70 1.95
N LEU A 115 -2.73 5.16 1.44
CA LEU A 115 -4.04 5.12 2.10
C LEU A 115 -4.63 3.71 2.09
N LEU A 116 -4.39 2.96 1.00
CA LEU A 116 -5.03 1.67 0.72
C LEU A 116 -4.69 0.62 1.80
N ASP A 117 -3.45 0.63 2.30
CA ASP A 117 -2.99 -0.24 3.39
C ASP A 117 -3.85 -0.11 4.68
N HIS A 118 -4.56 1.01 4.87
CA HIS A 118 -5.29 1.31 6.10
C HIS A 118 -6.82 1.16 5.99
N LEU A 119 -7.36 0.98 4.78
CA LEU A 119 -8.81 1.06 4.55
C LEU A 119 -9.58 0.00 5.34
N ASP A 120 -9.24 -1.28 5.18
CA ASP A 120 -9.98 -2.38 5.80
C ASP A 120 -10.03 -2.28 7.32
N VAL A 121 -8.87 -2.03 7.96
CA VAL A 121 -8.81 -1.87 9.42
C VAL A 121 -9.58 -0.65 9.93
N CYS A 122 -9.60 0.44 9.15
CA CYS A 122 -10.41 1.61 9.48
C CYS A 122 -11.90 1.30 9.36
N PHE A 123 -12.30 0.61 8.31
CA PHE A 123 -13.70 0.28 8.09
C PHE A 123 -14.23 -0.69 9.14
N ASP A 124 -13.46 -1.73 9.51
CA ASP A 124 -13.80 -2.66 10.59
C ASP A 124 -13.96 -1.95 11.94
N PHE A 125 -13.16 -0.91 12.18
CA PHE A 125 -13.32 -0.06 13.36
C PHE A 125 -14.59 0.78 13.28
N ILE A 126 -14.86 1.43 12.15
CA ILE A 126 -16.07 2.24 11.93
C ILE A 126 -17.33 1.37 12.09
N ASP A 127 -17.39 0.20 11.45
CA ASP A 127 -18.55 -0.69 11.48
C ASP A 127 -18.87 -1.20 12.87
N ARG A 128 -17.86 -1.59 13.65
CA ARG A 128 -18.04 -1.99 15.06
C ARG A 128 -18.47 -0.82 15.92
N SER A 129 -17.79 0.31 15.79
CA SER A 129 -18.07 1.50 16.58
C SER A 129 -19.50 2.01 16.38
N ARG A 130 -20.02 1.97 15.14
CA ARG A 130 -21.39 2.40 14.80
C ARG A 130 -22.48 1.49 15.36
N LYS A 131 -22.16 0.23 15.66
CA LYS A 131 -23.07 -0.74 16.31
C LYS A 131 -23.12 -0.55 17.82
N GLU A 132 -22.00 -0.16 18.43
CA GLU A 132 -21.86 0.01 19.88
C GLU A 132 -22.19 1.43 20.35
N GLY A 133 -22.10 2.42 19.47
CA GLY A 133 -22.44 3.81 19.73
C GLY A 133 -22.15 4.66 18.50
N SER A 134 -21.52 5.83 18.67
CA SER A 134 -21.10 6.70 17.55
C SER A 134 -19.60 6.84 17.46
N VAL A 135 -19.11 6.97 16.22
CA VAL A 135 -17.69 7.18 15.91
C VAL A 135 -17.45 8.57 15.34
N LEU A 136 -16.42 9.23 15.86
CA LEU A 136 -15.80 10.39 15.25
C LEU A 136 -14.57 9.97 14.45
N VAL A 137 -14.56 10.24 13.15
CA VAL A 137 -13.38 10.12 12.31
C VAL A 137 -12.78 11.51 12.11
N HIS A 138 -11.54 11.71 12.56
CA HIS A 138 -10.88 13.01 12.47
C HIS A 138 -9.44 12.88 12.00
N CYS A 139 -8.95 13.97 11.42
CA CYS A 139 -7.53 14.20 11.20
C CYS A 139 -7.13 15.51 11.87
N PHE A 140 -6.10 16.19 11.37
CA PHE A 140 -5.73 17.50 11.92
C PHE A 140 -6.80 18.56 11.62
N ALA A 141 -7.09 18.80 10.34
CA ALA A 141 -8.04 19.83 9.91
C ALA A 141 -9.46 19.32 9.65
N GLY A 142 -9.67 18.00 9.57
CA GLY A 142 -10.94 17.42 9.13
C GLY A 142 -11.21 17.57 7.62
N VAL A 143 -10.15 17.80 6.83
CA VAL A 143 -10.25 18.17 5.40
C VAL A 143 -9.80 17.04 4.47
N SER A 144 -8.61 16.46 4.70
CA SER A 144 -7.98 15.52 3.76
C SER A 144 -8.02 14.06 4.24
N ARG A 145 -7.10 13.64 5.13
CA ARG A 145 -7.00 12.23 5.59
C ARG A 145 -8.30 11.60 6.11
N SER A 146 -9.00 12.26 7.04
CA SER A 146 -10.28 11.73 7.55
C SER A 146 -11.36 11.71 6.48
N ALA A 147 -11.38 12.73 5.61
CA ALA A 147 -12.31 12.76 4.49
C ALA A 147 -12.04 11.65 3.47
N ALA A 148 -10.77 11.32 3.21
CA ALA A 148 -10.37 10.23 2.33
C ALA A 148 -10.86 8.88 2.87
N ILE A 149 -10.63 8.60 4.16
CA ILE A 149 -11.13 7.37 4.81
C ILE A 149 -12.66 7.28 4.75
N ILE A 150 -13.38 8.37 5.07
CA ILE A 150 -14.85 8.36 5.02
C ILE A 150 -15.36 8.23 3.59
N THR A 151 -14.73 8.89 2.63
CA THR A 151 -15.09 8.77 1.21
C THR A 151 -14.95 7.32 0.76
N ALA A 152 -13.81 6.67 1.03
CA ALA A 152 -13.60 5.26 0.74
C ALA A 152 -14.64 4.34 1.42
N TYR A 153 -14.99 4.66 2.66
CA TYR A 153 -16.01 3.92 3.41
C TYR A 153 -17.38 4.02 2.73
N LEU A 154 -17.80 5.24 2.36
CA LEU A 154 -19.06 5.47 1.63
C LEU A 154 -19.06 4.78 0.26
N MET A 155 -17.94 4.83 -0.48
CA MET A 155 -17.79 4.09 -1.75
C MET A 155 -18.09 2.61 -1.55
N ARG A 156 -17.50 1.98 -0.53
CA ARG A 156 -17.69 0.56 -0.22
C ARG A 156 -19.10 0.23 0.26
N THR A 157 -19.65 1.01 1.18
CA THR A 157 -20.94 0.67 1.83
C THR A 157 -22.16 1.08 1.03
N GLU A 158 -22.03 2.11 0.18
CA GLU A 158 -23.13 2.67 -0.62
C GLU A 158 -22.94 2.43 -2.12
N ASN A 159 -21.86 1.73 -2.52
CA ASN A 159 -21.53 1.43 -3.92
C ASN A 159 -21.52 2.69 -4.80
N LEU A 160 -20.87 3.73 -4.29
CA LEU A 160 -20.75 5.03 -4.95
C LEU A 160 -19.39 5.14 -5.65
N SER A 161 -19.37 5.82 -6.80
CA SER A 161 -18.12 6.23 -7.44
C SER A 161 -17.31 7.14 -6.51
N GLN A 162 -16.01 7.30 -6.79
CA GLN A 162 -15.15 8.22 -6.05
C GLN A 162 -15.73 9.64 -6.03
N GLU A 163 -16.26 10.11 -7.16
CA GLU A 163 -16.85 11.44 -7.32
C GLU A 163 -18.16 11.57 -6.53
N ASP A 164 -19.06 10.59 -6.64
CA ASP A 164 -20.37 10.60 -5.98
C ASP A 164 -20.24 10.49 -4.45
N ALA A 165 -19.32 9.64 -3.97
CA ALA A 165 -19.05 9.50 -2.54
C ALA A 165 -18.50 10.80 -1.95
N LEU A 166 -17.56 11.46 -2.64
CA LEU A 166 -16.99 12.73 -2.19
C LEU A 166 -18.05 13.85 -2.23
N LYS A 167 -18.88 13.89 -3.27
CA LYS A 167 -20.01 14.82 -3.36
C LYS A 167 -21.01 14.59 -2.24
N SER A 168 -21.31 13.33 -1.91
CA SER A 168 -22.18 12.99 -0.79
C SER A 168 -21.60 13.44 0.54
N LEU A 169 -20.30 13.23 0.79
CA LEU A 169 -19.64 13.71 2.00
C LEU A 169 -19.69 15.25 2.11
N ARG A 170 -19.54 15.97 0.98
CA ARG A 170 -19.64 17.43 0.92
C ARG A 170 -21.02 17.97 1.28
N GLN A 171 -22.09 17.19 1.15
CA GLN A 171 -23.42 17.59 1.63
C GLN A 171 -23.47 17.70 3.15
N SER A 172 -22.66 16.93 3.87
CA SER A 172 -22.52 17.01 5.34
C SER A 172 -21.44 17.99 5.77
N CYS A 173 -20.37 18.12 5.00
CA CYS A 173 -19.18 18.91 5.34
C CYS A 173 -18.56 19.52 4.08
N GLU A 174 -18.95 20.74 3.72
CA GLU A 174 -18.63 21.38 2.42
C GLU A 174 -17.12 21.49 2.11
N PHE A 175 -16.30 21.72 3.14
CA PHE A 175 -14.88 22.01 3.00
C PHE A 175 -13.97 20.78 2.89
N VAL A 176 -14.52 19.56 2.79
CA VAL A 176 -13.69 18.36 2.60
C VAL A 176 -12.99 18.38 1.24
N CYS A 177 -11.70 18.06 1.28
CA CYS A 177 -10.81 18.05 0.13
C CYS A 177 -9.62 17.10 0.42
N PRO A 178 -9.77 15.79 0.16
CA PRO A 178 -8.62 14.88 0.10
C PRO A 178 -7.55 15.41 -0.85
N ASN A 179 -6.28 15.18 -0.53
CA ASN A 179 -5.19 15.51 -1.46
C ASN A 179 -5.28 14.66 -2.75
N ASP A 180 -4.62 15.11 -3.81
CA ASP A 180 -4.73 14.52 -5.14
C ASP A 180 -4.29 13.04 -5.16
N GLY A 181 -3.22 12.69 -4.46
CA GLY A 181 -2.76 11.31 -4.36
C GLY A 181 -3.74 10.38 -3.62
N PHE A 182 -4.51 10.89 -2.67
CA PHE A 182 -5.62 10.14 -2.07
C PHE A 182 -6.79 10.01 -3.03
N LEU A 183 -7.13 11.04 -3.81
CA LEU A 183 -8.18 10.95 -4.82
C LEU A 183 -7.83 9.91 -5.90
N ASP A 184 -6.58 9.89 -6.36
CA ASP A 184 -6.07 8.88 -7.29
C ASP A 184 -6.18 7.47 -6.69
N GLN A 185 -5.83 7.30 -5.42
CA GLN A 185 -5.99 6.02 -4.71
C GLN A 185 -7.44 5.58 -4.57
N LEU A 186 -8.37 6.51 -4.31
CA LEU A 186 -9.80 6.21 -4.27
C LEU A 186 -10.32 5.78 -5.64
N LYS A 187 -9.85 6.42 -6.72
CA LYS A 187 -10.20 6.01 -8.08
C LYS A 187 -9.66 4.61 -8.41
N MET A 188 -8.42 4.30 -8.03
CA MET A 188 -7.90 2.93 -8.14
C MET A 188 -8.72 1.94 -7.30
N TYR A 189 -9.19 2.34 -6.12
CA TYR A 189 -10.04 1.51 -5.27
C TYR A 189 -11.42 1.24 -5.91
N GLU A 190 -12.00 2.20 -6.62
CA GLU A 190 -13.20 2.01 -7.45
C GLU A 190 -12.93 1.03 -8.60
N GLU A 191 -11.81 1.17 -9.32
CA GLU A 191 -11.41 0.28 -10.41
C GLU A 191 -11.17 -1.17 -9.93
N MET A 192 -10.74 -1.34 -8.66
CA MET A 192 -10.61 -2.64 -8.01
C MET A 192 -11.93 -3.17 -7.40
N GLY A 193 -13.07 -2.53 -7.69
CA GLY A 193 -14.38 -2.98 -7.24
C GLY A 193 -14.62 -2.78 -5.74
N PHE A 194 -14.10 -1.68 -5.18
CA PHE A 194 -14.20 -1.32 -3.76
C PHE A 194 -13.61 -2.39 -2.83
N LYS A 195 -12.52 -3.01 -3.27
CA LYS A 195 -11.69 -3.92 -2.48
C LYS A 195 -10.24 -3.69 -2.87
N VAL A 196 -9.34 -3.68 -1.90
CA VAL A 196 -7.90 -3.61 -2.22
C VAL A 196 -7.48 -4.97 -2.75
N ASP A 197 -7.30 -5.05 -4.08
CA ASP A 197 -6.77 -6.23 -4.74
C ASP A 197 -5.26 -6.10 -4.94
N CYS A 198 -4.49 -6.75 -4.06
CA CYS A 198 -3.03 -6.75 -4.12
C CYS A 198 -2.48 -7.41 -5.39
N ALA A 199 -3.27 -8.21 -6.10
CA ALA A 199 -2.90 -8.81 -7.38
C ALA A 199 -3.18 -7.91 -8.58
N SER A 200 -3.92 -6.81 -8.40
CA SER A 200 -4.25 -5.88 -9.47
C SER A 200 -2.99 -5.24 -10.05
N PRO A 201 -2.84 -5.19 -11.40
CA PRO A 201 -1.73 -4.50 -12.04
C PRO A 201 -1.64 -3.01 -11.66
N ILE A 202 -2.79 -2.37 -11.44
CA ILE A 202 -2.89 -0.97 -11.04
C ILE A 202 -2.31 -0.78 -9.63
N TYR A 203 -2.70 -1.65 -8.69
CA TYR A 203 -2.18 -1.60 -7.31
C TYR A 203 -0.67 -1.88 -7.26
N ARG A 204 -0.19 -2.89 -8.00
CA ARG A 204 1.25 -3.21 -8.08
C ARG A 204 2.07 -2.05 -8.61
N SER A 205 1.59 -1.39 -9.66
CA SER A 205 2.25 -0.21 -10.23
C SER A 205 2.30 0.95 -9.22
N PHE A 206 1.18 1.21 -8.53
CA PHE A 206 1.13 2.19 -7.45
C PHE A 206 2.12 1.88 -6.32
N ARG A 207 2.13 0.63 -5.84
CA ARG A 207 3.04 0.18 -4.79
C ARG A 207 4.50 0.35 -5.17
N LEU A 208 4.85 0.04 -6.42
CA LEU A 208 6.20 0.23 -6.94
C LEU A 208 6.58 1.72 -6.99
N LYS A 209 5.66 2.60 -7.38
CA LYS A 209 5.85 4.05 -7.36
C LYS A 209 6.11 4.57 -5.94
N VAL A 210 5.25 4.21 -4.98
CA VAL A 210 5.40 4.58 -3.55
C VAL A 210 6.73 4.07 -2.98
N LEU A 211 7.14 2.87 -3.37
CA LEU A 211 8.43 2.29 -2.97
C LEU A 211 9.61 3.11 -3.53
N GLY A 212 9.55 3.47 -4.81
CA GLY A 212 10.52 4.33 -5.46
C GLY A 212 10.63 5.71 -4.78
N GLU A 213 9.51 6.34 -4.43
CA GLU A 213 9.51 7.64 -3.75
C GLU A 213 10.06 7.58 -2.33
N SER A 214 9.76 6.49 -1.59
CA SER A 214 10.35 6.24 -0.27
C SER A 214 11.87 6.18 -0.37
N TYR A 215 12.39 5.50 -1.41
CA TYR A 215 13.82 5.49 -1.70
C TYR A 215 14.38 6.90 -2.01
N HIS A 216 13.73 7.67 -2.88
CA HIS A 216 14.21 9.02 -3.24
C HIS A 216 14.27 9.97 -2.04
N ARG A 217 13.43 9.74 -1.02
CA ARG A 217 13.44 10.47 0.24
C ARG A 217 14.58 10.05 1.19
N GLY A 218 15.27 8.95 0.88
CA GLY A 218 16.31 8.37 1.73
C GLY A 218 15.77 7.48 2.84
N ASP A 219 14.52 7.03 2.74
CA ASP A 219 13.96 6.10 3.72
C ASP A 219 14.60 4.72 3.56
N ARG A 220 14.89 4.05 4.68
CA ARG A 220 15.31 2.65 4.64
C ARG A 220 14.13 1.79 4.22
N ILE A 221 14.22 1.13 3.07
CA ILE A 221 13.18 0.22 2.61
C ILE A 221 13.28 -1.08 3.41
N ASP A 222 12.16 -1.47 4.03
CA ASP A 222 12.04 -2.73 4.71
C ASP A 222 11.82 -3.88 3.70
N SER A 223 12.53 -4.99 3.91
CA SER A 223 12.39 -6.26 3.18
C SER A 223 10.96 -6.79 3.14
N SER A 224 10.13 -6.44 4.11
CA SER A 224 8.69 -6.77 4.15
C SER A 224 7.90 -6.18 2.97
N LYS A 225 8.41 -5.11 2.33
CA LYS A 225 7.79 -4.49 1.16
C LYS A 225 8.14 -5.19 -0.17
N PHE A 226 9.05 -6.15 -0.15
CA PHE A 226 9.43 -6.92 -1.34
C PHE A 226 8.53 -8.15 -1.51
N GLY A 227 8.26 -8.50 -2.76
CA GLY A 227 7.54 -9.73 -3.09
C GLY A 227 8.30 -10.97 -2.62
N ALA A 228 7.55 -12.02 -2.28
CA ALA A 228 8.09 -13.31 -1.85
C ALA A 228 9.08 -13.90 -2.88
N ASP A 229 9.98 -14.78 -2.42
CA ASP A 229 10.87 -15.49 -3.35
C ASP A 229 10.13 -16.67 -4.00
N PRO A 230 9.81 -16.60 -5.31
CA PRO A 230 8.99 -17.61 -5.96
C PRO A 230 9.70 -18.97 -6.16
N GLY A 231 11.01 -19.08 -5.89
CA GLY A 231 11.70 -20.36 -5.94
C GLY A 231 11.95 -21.02 -4.59
N VAL A 232 11.38 -20.48 -3.49
CA VAL A 232 11.26 -21.20 -2.21
C VAL A 232 9.88 -21.86 -2.17
N ALA A 233 9.86 -23.20 -2.19
CA ALA A 233 8.63 -23.97 -2.10
C ALA A 233 8.03 -23.82 -0.68
N GLY A 234 7.09 -22.88 -0.50
CA GLY A 234 6.41 -22.69 0.79
C GLY A 234 5.67 -21.36 0.94
N GLU A 235 6.10 -20.29 0.26
CA GLU A 235 5.44 -18.96 0.38
C GLU A 235 4.32 -18.73 -0.66
N VAL A 236 4.14 -19.65 -1.62
CA VAL A 236 3.10 -19.56 -2.66
C VAL A 236 1.68 -19.86 -2.13
N ALA A 237 1.55 -20.34 -0.89
CA ALA A 237 0.28 -20.83 -0.33
C ALA A 237 -0.41 -19.90 0.69
N SER A 238 0.23 -18.82 1.18
CA SER A 238 -0.34 -18.03 2.29
C SER A 238 -1.11 -16.76 1.88
N GLY A 239 -1.42 -16.60 0.59
CA GLY A 239 -2.27 -15.51 0.08
C GLY A 239 -3.66 -15.94 -0.36
N VAL A 240 -4.00 -17.24 -0.28
CA VAL A 240 -5.26 -17.79 -0.79
C VAL A 240 -5.95 -18.58 0.30
N GLU A 241 -6.60 -17.89 1.23
CA GLU A 241 -7.67 -18.52 2.01
C GLU A 241 -9.03 -18.20 1.38
N ALA A 242 -9.69 -19.27 0.96
CA ALA A 242 -11.10 -19.41 0.61
C ALA A 242 -11.60 -18.72 -0.67
N ALA A 243 -11.31 -19.32 -1.83
CA ALA A 243 -12.30 -19.44 -2.90
C ALA A 243 -12.33 -20.90 -3.39
N SER A 244 -13.53 -21.45 -3.43
CA SER A 244 -13.90 -22.80 -3.83
C SER A 244 -13.25 -23.26 -5.15
N ASN A 245 -12.93 -24.56 -5.22
CA ASN A 245 -12.57 -25.33 -6.41
C ASN A 245 -13.34 -24.87 -7.66
N GLU A 246 -12.65 -24.23 -8.61
CA GLU A 246 -12.96 -24.25 -10.04
C GLU A 246 -11.79 -23.63 -10.84
N GLY A 247 -11.09 -24.46 -11.63
CA GLY A 247 -10.08 -24.04 -12.62
C GLY A 247 -8.66 -23.79 -12.08
N LYS A 248 -7.75 -24.75 -12.22
CA LYS A 248 -6.30 -24.49 -12.11
C LYS A 248 -5.90 -23.49 -13.18
N THR A 249 -5.82 -22.21 -12.85
CA THR A 249 -5.22 -21.19 -13.70
C THR A 249 -3.74 -21.48 -13.80
N VAL A 250 -3.30 -21.82 -15.01
CA VAL A 250 -1.91 -22.12 -15.31
C VAL A 250 -1.15 -20.80 -15.39
N THR A 251 -0.39 -20.45 -14.35
CA THR A 251 0.30 -19.15 -14.29
C THR A 251 1.67 -19.24 -14.94
N PRO A 252 2.02 -18.37 -15.91
CA PRO A 252 3.36 -18.34 -16.47
C PRO A 252 4.39 -17.97 -15.39
N ALA A 253 5.53 -18.66 -15.41
CA ALA A 253 6.65 -18.47 -14.52
C ALA A 253 7.95 -18.35 -15.30
N PHE A 254 8.78 -17.40 -14.86
CA PHE A 254 10.10 -17.12 -15.41
C PHE A 254 11.15 -17.89 -14.61
N ARG A 255 11.95 -18.68 -15.30
CA ARG A 255 12.99 -19.53 -14.72
C ARG A 255 14.37 -19.10 -15.19
N CYS A 256 15.36 -19.15 -14.31
CA CYS A 256 16.76 -18.98 -14.70
C CYS A 256 17.14 -19.99 -15.79
N LYS A 257 17.69 -19.53 -16.92
CA LYS A 257 18.07 -20.42 -18.03
C LYS A 257 19.18 -21.42 -17.69
N LYS A 258 20.03 -21.11 -16.69
CA LYS A 258 21.16 -21.95 -16.26
C LYS A 258 20.73 -23.08 -15.31
N CYS A 259 19.92 -22.79 -14.29
CA CYS A 259 19.55 -23.77 -13.26
C CYS A 259 18.06 -24.08 -13.15
N ARG A 260 17.22 -23.45 -13.99
CA ARG A 260 15.75 -23.61 -14.03
C ARG A 260 15.00 -23.23 -12.74
N ARG A 261 15.68 -22.63 -11.77
CA ARG A 261 15.05 -22.03 -10.58
C ARG A 261 14.06 -20.94 -11.00
N VAL A 262 12.86 -20.91 -10.41
CA VAL A 262 11.89 -19.82 -10.61
C VAL A 262 12.45 -18.52 -10.03
N VAL A 263 12.35 -17.44 -10.79
CA VAL A 263 12.88 -16.12 -10.41
C VAL A 263 11.81 -15.03 -10.43
N ALA A 264 10.70 -15.25 -11.14
CA ALA A 264 9.51 -14.40 -11.10
C ALA A 264 8.30 -15.20 -11.60
N LEU A 265 7.11 -14.84 -11.16
CA LEU A 265 5.82 -15.25 -11.72
C LEU A 265 5.29 -14.16 -12.66
N ARG A 266 4.30 -14.49 -13.50
CA ARG A 266 3.59 -13.48 -14.32
C ARG A 266 3.03 -12.36 -13.46
N ASP A 267 2.56 -12.71 -12.29
CA ASP A 267 2.02 -11.79 -11.29
C ASP A 267 3.07 -10.76 -10.82
N ASN A 268 4.35 -11.12 -10.77
CA ASN A 268 5.38 -10.17 -10.37
C ASN A 268 5.75 -9.18 -11.49
N VAL A 269 5.23 -9.34 -12.71
CA VAL A 269 5.59 -8.52 -13.87
C VAL A 269 4.88 -7.16 -13.82
N VAL A 270 5.65 -6.12 -14.06
CA VAL A 270 5.19 -4.74 -14.18
C VAL A 270 5.14 -4.40 -15.67
N ASP A 271 3.92 -4.27 -16.20
CA ASP A 271 3.70 -3.92 -17.59
C ASP A 271 3.99 -2.42 -17.82
N HIS A 272 4.37 -2.05 -19.05
CA HIS A 272 4.65 -0.66 -19.44
C HIS A 272 4.29 -0.45 -20.91
N ILE A 273 3.94 0.80 -21.27
CA ILE A 273 3.58 1.14 -22.64
C ILE A 273 4.84 1.53 -23.43
N PRO A 274 5.09 0.95 -24.62
CA PRO A 274 6.21 1.32 -25.47
C PRO A 274 6.32 2.84 -25.72
N GLY A 275 7.50 3.39 -25.49
CA GLY A 275 7.79 4.82 -25.70
C GLY A 275 7.27 5.78 -24.61
N GLU A 276 6.58 5.29 -23.58
CA GLU A 276 6.06 6.09 -22.47
C GLU A 276 7.15 6.43 -21.44
N GLY A 277 7.26 7.69 -21.01
CA GLY A 277 8.26 8.13 -20.04
C GLY A 277 8.62 9.60 -20.17
N GLU A 278 9.59 10.08 -19.38
CA GLU A 278 10.02 11.48 -19.38
C GLU A 278 10.37 11.94 -20.81
N GLN A 279 9.59 12.89 -21.34
CA GLN A 279 9.69 13.36 -22.74
C GLN A 279 11.09 13.91 -23.08
N SER A 280 11.88 14.25 -22.04
CA SER A 280 13.29 14.63 -22.08
C SER A 280 14.20 13.60 -22.76
N PHE A 281 13.81 12.33 -22.82
CA PHE A 281 14.59 11.23 -23.43
C PHE A 281 14.09 10.81 -24.81
N GLY A 282 13.32 11.68 -25.48
CA GLY A 282 12.89 11.56 -26.87
C GLY A 282 13.96 10.89 -27.74
N TRP A 283 13.68 9.62 -28.03
CA TRP A 283 14.46 8.64 -28.76
C TRP A 283 15.47 9.23 -29.76
N ARG A 284 16.73 9.40 -29.34
CA ARG A 284 17.88 9.51 -30.24
C ARG A 284 18.21 8.12 -30.82
N LYS A 285 17.32 7.52 -31.61
CA LYS A 285 17.86 6.83 -32.80
C LYS A 285 18.50 7.94 -33.61
N ARG A 286 19.82 7.84 -33.83
CA ARG A 286 20.44 8.54 -34.95
C ARG A 286 19.55 8.30 -36.15
N LYS A 287 18.92 9.36 -36.66
CA LYS A 287 18.18 9.36 -37.91
C LYS A 287 19.16 8.87 -38.98
N SER A 288 19.13 7.57 -39.29
CA SER A 288 19.48 7.14 -40.63
C SER A 288 18.29 7.56 -41.50
N SER A 289 18.62 8.35 -42.50
CA SER A 289 17.74 9.08 -43.42
C SER A 289 16.59 8.23 -43.99
N ASN A 290 15.35 8.55 -43.61
CA ASN A 290 14.30 8.90 -44.56
C ASN A 290 13.05 9.32 -43.78
N SER A 291 12.67 10.59 -43.91
CA SER A 291 11.38 11.10 -43.48
C SER A 291 10.38 10.76 -44.57
N TYR A 292 9.52 9.74 -44.39
CA TYR A 292 8.16 9.66 -44.93
C TYR A 292 7.48 8.42 -44.30
N ASN A 293 6.32 8.65 -43.66
CA ASN A 293 5.40 7.67 -43.05
C ASN A 293 5.93 6.81 -41.90
N LYS A 294 5.50 7.12 -40.67
CA LYS A 294 5.54 6.17 -39.55
C LYS A 294 4.36 6.36 -38.60
N TYR A 295 3.15 6.35 -39.18
CA TYR A 295 2.01 5.77 -38.47
C TYR A 295 2.00 4.30 -38.88
N GLU A 296 1.82 3.44 -37.88
CA GLU A 296 1.87 1.97 -37.96
C GLU A 296 3.27 1.35 -37.86
N ASP A 297 3.35 0.39 -36.94
CA ASP A 297 4.39 -0.61 -36.73
C ASP A 297 5.66 -0.21 -35.94
N SER A 298 5.58 -0.42 -34.62
CA SER A 298 6.65 -1.15 -33.95
C SER A 298 6.07 -1.93 -32.77
N ASP A 299 5.51 -3.10 -33.06
CA ASP A 299 5.28 -4.17 -32.08
C ASP A 299 6.66 -4.77 -31.67
N SER A 300 7.58 -3.90 -31.25
CA SER A 300 8.93 -4.26 -30.87
C SER A 300 8.88 -4.89 -29.49
N GLU A 301 8.72 -6.22 -29.47
CA GLU A 301 8.71 -7.00 -28.25
C GLU A 301 9.91 -6.62 -27.37
N CYS A 302 9.65 -6.17 -26.14
CA CYS A 302 10.70 -5.70 -25.24
C CYS A 302 11.75 -6.79 -25.02
N SER A 303 13.03 -6.44 -25.03
CA SER A 303 14.15 -7.38 -24.80
C SER A 303 14.23 -7.91 -23.36
N SER A 304 13.50 -7.25 -22.45
CA SER A 304 13.52 -7.53 -21.03
C SER A 304 12.11 -7.44 -20.45
N ILE A 305 11.89 -8.12 -19.33
CA ILE A 305 10.71 -7.95 -18.49
C ILE A 305 11.10 -7.12 -17.27
N PHE A 306 10.16 -6.35 -16.74
CA PHE A 306 10.32 -5.63 -15.49
C PHE A 306 9.44 -6.29 -14.44
N VAL A 307 9.95 -6.38 -13.22
CA VAL A 307 9.24 -7.01 -12.11
C VAL A 307 9.25 -6.09 -10.88
N GLU A 308 8.37 -6.37 -9.93
CA GLU A 308 8.50 -5.83 -8.58
C GLU A 308 9.78 -6.38 -7.91
N PRO A 309 10.37 -5.66 -6.93
CA PRO A 309 11.51 -6.18 -6.18
C PRO A 309 11.09 -7.41 -5.37
N LEU A 310 11.88 -8.48 -5.48
CA LEU A 310 11.63 -9.77 -4.84
C LEU A 310 12.71 -10.06 -3.81
N LYS A 311 12.38 -10.79 -2.73
CA LYS A 311 13.30 -11.10 -1.63
C LYS A 311 14.58 -11.83 -2.05
N TRP A 312 14.60 -12.55 -3.17
CA TRP A 312 15.84 -13.18 -3.65
C TRP A 312 16.84 -12.19 -4.25
N MET A 313 16.43 -10.95 -4.54
CA MET A 313 17.29 -9.91 -5.10
C MET A 313 18.21 -9.33 -4.02
N THR A 314 19.21 -10.10 -3.58
CA THR A 314 20.06 -9.81 -2.42
C THR A 314 20.64 -8.40 -2.42
N ALA A 315 21.18 -7.92 -3.55
CA ALA A 315 21.74 -6.56 -3.63
C ALA A 315 20.69 -5.46 -3.37
N VAL A 316 19.43 -5.70 -3.76
CA VAL A 316 18.31 -4.78 -3.50
C VAL A 316 17.96 -4.81 -2.01
N GLU A 317 17.95 -5.99 -1.41
CA GLU A 317 17.69 -6.19 0.03
C GLU A 317 18.76 -5.60 0.92
N GLU A 318 20.02 -5.66 0.49
CA GLU A 318 21.17 -5.02 1.15
C GLU A 318 21.18 -3.49 0.98
N GLY A 319 20.25 -2.92 0.20
CA GLY A 319 20.09 -1.48 0.04
C GLY A 319 20.98 -0.85 -1.04
N ALA A 320 21.50 -1.63 -2.00
CA ALA A 320 22.23 -1.05 -3.12
C ALA A 320 21.30 -0.21 -4.03
N MET A 321 21.86 0.85 -4.61
CA MET A 321 21.13 1.84 -5.42
C MET A 321 20.93 1.39 -6.88
N GLU A 322 21.90 0.65 -7.39
CA GLU A 322 21.86 0.02 -8.68
C GLU A 322 22.80 -1.18 -8.69
N GLY A 323 22.58 -2.13 -9.60
CA GLY A 323 23.43 -3.31 -9.64
C GLY A 323 22.91 -4.44 -10.50
N LYS A 324 23.68 -5.52 -10.52
CA LYS A 324 23.35 -6.73 -11.28
C LYS A 324 22.38 -7.59 -10.47
N LEU A 325 21.33 -8.08 -11.12
CA LEU A 325 20.48 -9.13 -10.57
C LEU A 325 21.08 -10.50 -10.94
N SER A 326 21.44 -11.28 -9.93
CA SER A 326 22.12 -12.58 -10.08
C SER A 326 21.29 -13.69 -9.43
N CYS A 327 21.18 -14.84 -10.08
CA CYS A 327 20.44 -15.97 -9.55
C CYS A 327 21.09 -16.49 -8.25
N VAL A 328 20.34 -16.53 -7.15
CA VAL A 328 20.81 -17.01 -5.84
C VAL A 328 21.35 -18.44 -5.82
N HIS A 329 20.94 -19.29 -6.77
CA HIS A 329 21.35 -20.70 -6.81
C HIS A 329 22.58 -20.96 -7.68
N CYS A 330 22.81 -20.19 -8.75
CA CYS A 330 23.85 -20.50 -9.74
C CYS A 330 24.70 -19.31 -10.16
N GLU A 331 24.47 -18.15 -9.53
CA GLU A 331 25.17 -16.87 -9.70
C GLU A 331 25.14 -16.30 -11.12
N ALA A 332 24.35 -16.91 -12.02
CA ALA A 332 24.19 -16.38 -13.37
C ALA A 332 23.55 -14.99 -13.31
N ARG A 333 24.14 -14.03 -14.02
CA ARG A 333 23.55 -12.71 -14.23
C ARG A 333 22.24 -12.86 -15.02
N LEU A 334 21.14 -12.48 -14.40
CA LEU A 334 19.79 -12.48 -14.98
C LEU A 334 19.41 -11.12 -15.55
N GLY A 335 19.94 -10.05 -14.96
CA GLY A 335 19.48 -8.71 -15.29
C GLY A 335 20.23 -7.58 -14.58
N TYR A 336 19.51 -6.48 -14.37
CA TYR A 336 20.00 -5.24 -13.77
C TYR A 336 18.86 -4.55 -13.03
N PHE A 337 19.19 -3.78 -11.98
CA PHE A 337 18.22 -2.90 -11.35
C PHE A 337 18.80 -1.50 -11.14
N ASN A 338 17.92 -0.52 -11.12
CA ASN A 338 18.24 0.87 -10.81
C ASN A 338 17.01 1.55 -10.19
N TRP A 339 17.16 2.07 -8.97
CA TRP A 339 16.09 2.78 -8.27
C TRP A 339 15.70 4.12 -8.91
N ALA A 340 16.62 4.80 -9.59
CA ALA A 340 16.37 6.01 -10.38
C ALA A 340 15.73 5.72 -11.75
N GLY A 341 15.65 4.44 -12.12
CA GLY A 341 15.02 3.98 -13.33
C GLY A 341 15.98 3.66 -14.47
N THR A 342 15.43 3.15 -15.57
CA THR A 342 16.19 2.75 -16.76
C THR A 342 15.30 2.78 -18.00
N GLN A 343 15.89 3.14 -19.15
CA GLN A 343 15.21 3.08 -20.43
C GLN A 343 15.12 1.63 -20.95
N CYS A 344 13.89 1.19 -21.24
CA CYS A 344 13.61 -0.08 -21.92
C CYS A 344 13.97 0.00 -23.41
N SER A 345 14.22 -1.15 -24.06
CA SER A 345 14.48 -1.22 -25.50
C SER A 345 13.33 -0.71 -26.39
N CYS A 346 12.11 -0.64 -25.86
CA CYS A 346 10.96 -0.04 -26.53
C CYS A 346 10.90 1.50 -26.39
N GLY A 347 11.81 2.09 -25.60
CA GLY A 347 11.94 3.52 -25.41
C GLY A 347 11.29 4.04 -24.14
N SER A 348 10.51 3.21 -23.47
CA SER A 348 9.85 3.56 -22.22
C SER A 348 10.85 3.77 -21.07
N TRP A 349 10.60 4.76 -20.22
CA TRP A 349 11.37 5.00 -19.00
C TRP A 349 10.66 4.36 -17.82
N ILE A 350 11.32 3.39 -17.18
CA ILE A 350 10.75 2.64 -16.04
C ILE A 350 11.43 3.10 -14.76
N THR A 351 10.67 3.52 -13.76
CA THR A 351 11.18 3.92 -12.43
C THR A 351 10.26 3.42 -11.31
N PRO A 352 10.81 2.76 -10.27
CA PRO A 352 12.12 2.09 -10.24
C PRO A 352 12.17 0.91 -11.21
N ALA A 353 13.36 0.54 -11.69
CA ALA A 353 13.53 -0.52 -12.68
C ALA A 353 14.19 -1.76 -12.08
N PHE A 354 13.49 -2.90 -12.08
CA PHE A 354 14.06 -4.23 -11.78
C PHE A 354 13.91 -5.11 -13.02
N GLN A 355 14.96 -5.16 -13.83
CA GLN A 355 14.93 -5.70 -15.18
C GLN A 355 15.50 -7.11 -15.21
N LEU A 356 14.76 -8.08 -15.77
CA LEU A 356 15.26 -9.41 -16.13
C LEU A 356 15.34 -9.53 -17.66
N HIS A 357 16.50 -9.92 -18.19
CA HIS A 357 16.68 -10.05 -19.64
C HIS A 357 16.03 -11.35 -20.14
N LYS A 358 15.19 -11.26 -21.18
CA LYS A 358 14.54 -12.42 -21.79
C LYS A 358 15.54 -13.46 -22.31
N SER A 359 16.75 -13.05 -22.69
CA SER A 359 17.82 -13.97 -23.11
C SER A 359 18.39 -14.84 -21.97
N ARG A 360 18.13 -14.48 -20.70
CA ARG A 360 18.65 -15.13 -19.49
C ARG A 360 17.60 -15.92 -18.70
N VAL A 361 16.33 -15.81 -19.08
CA VAL A 361 15.21 -16.51 -18.45
C VAL A 361 14.41 -17.29 -19.48
N ASP A 362 13.82 -18.41 -19.07
CA ASP A 362 12.87 -19.18 -19.87
C ASP A 362 11.47 -19.06 -19.27
N VAL A 363 10.44 -19.06 -20.12
CA VAL A 363 9.03 -19.06 -19.69
C VAL A 363 8.54 -20.50 -19.63
N SER A 364 7.86 -20.83 -18.55
CA SER A 364 7.22 -22.13 -18.31
C SER A 364 5.91 -21.92 -17.59
N THR A 365 5.09 -22.95 -17.52
CA THR A 365 3.85 -22.93 -16.73
C THR A 365 4.07 -23.64 -15.39
N ILE A 366 3.36 -23.20 -14.34
CA ILE A 366 3.30 -23.86 -13.03
C ILE A 366 1.90 -24.44 -12.81
#